data_AF-A0A1G7JDS6-F1
#
_entry.id   AF-A0A1G7JDS6-F1
#
_cell.length_a   1.000
_cell.length_b   1.000
_cell.length_c   1.000
_cell.angle_alpha   90.00
_cell.angle_beta   90.00
_cell.angle_gamma   90.00
#
_symmetry.space_group_name_H-M   'P 1'
#
loop_
_entity.id
_entity.type
_entity.pdbx_description
1 polymer ?
#
loop_
_entity_poly.entity_id
_entity_poly.type
_entity_poly.pdbx_seq_one_letter_code
_entity_poly.pdbx_strand_id
1 'polypeptide(L)'
;MPRWFLSWKVAVVVILAGLAVGALDLAVRGYAVVHDPLNLLVGAEIEDMGEPRRMREFAVGHYAGRPRGDGTFRLTCRSGLVIQRGYVTAGMKESYTVGADDCRRAG
;
A
#
# COMPACT_ATOMS: atom_id res chain seq x y z
N MET A 1 -39.00 5.05 30.01
CA MET A 1 -38.80 4.14 28.86
C MET A 1 -37.67 4.69 27.98
N PRO A 2 -36.65 3.89 27.63
CA PRO A 2 -35.29 4.40 27.56
C PRO A 2 -34.90 4.79 26.13
N ARG A 3 -34.94 6.08 25.83
CA ARG A 3 -34.55 6.67 24.53
C ARG A 3 -33.05 6.48 24.22
N TRP A 4 -32.23 6.23 25.24
CA TRP A 4 -30.79 5.96 25.14
C TRP A 4 -30.45 4.58 24.54
N PHE A 5 -31.35 3.60 24.63
CA PHE A 5 -31.08 2.24 24.09
C PHE A 5 -31.20 2.15 22.56
N LEU A 6 -31.88 3.09 21.92
CA LEU A 6 -31.99 3.12 20.46
C LEU A 6 -30.70 3.67 19.83
N SER A 7 -30.03 4.61 20.51
CA SER A 7 -28.82 5.29 20.01
C SER A 7 -27.61 4.36 19.89
N TRP A 8 -27.35 3.50 20.89
CA TRP A 8 -26.17 2.62 20.83
C TRP A 8 -26.30 1.53 19.77
N LYS A 9 -27.50 0.95 19.56
CA LYS A 9 -27.72 -0.05 18.52
C LYS A 9 -27.49 0.55 17.13
N VAL A 10 -27.99 1.76 16.90
CA VAL A 10 -27.76 2.49 15.64
C VAL A 10 -26.27 2.80 15.46
N ALA A 11 -25.59 3.27 16.51
CA ALA A 11 -24.15 3.53 16.46
C ALA A 11 -23.34 2.26 16.12
N VAL A 12 -23.66 1.12 16.76
CA VAL A 12 -23.01 -0.16 16.47
C VAL A 12 -23.25 -0.59 15.03
N VAL A 13 -24.49 -0.48 14.52
CA VAL A 13 -24.80 -0.82 13.13
C VAL A 13 -24.03 0.06 12.15
N VAL A 14 -23.93 1.36 12.41
CA VAL A 14 -23.18 2.30 11.55
C VAL A 14 -21.68 1.98 11.55
N ILE A 15 -21.10 1.69 12.72
CA ILE A 15 -19.69 1.30 12.84
C ILE A 15 -19.44 0.00 12.06
N LEU A 16 -20.28 -1.01 12.25
CA LEU A 16 -20.16 -2.29 11.54
C LEU A 16 -20.32 -2.12 10.03
N ALA A 17 -21.26 -1.30 9.58
CA ALA A 17 -21.44 -0.99 8.15
C ALA A 17 -20.20 -0.28 7.58
N GLY A 18 -19.63 0.69 8.30
CA GLY A 18 -18.39 1.35 7.90
C GLY A 18 -17.21 0.39 7.80
N LEU A 19 -17.05 -0.51 8.78
CA LEU A 19 -16.02 -1.56 8.75
C LEU A 19 -16.23 -2.52 7.57
N ALA A 20 -17.47 -2.94 7.31
CA ALA A 20 -17.80 -3.82 6.20
C ALA A 20 -17.47 -3.16 4.85
N VAL A 21 -17.87 -1.90 4.63
CA VAL A 21 -17.55 -1.16 3.40
C VAL A 21 -16.04 -0.98 3.25
N GLY A 22 -15.34 -0.62 4.33
CA GLY A 22 -13.88 -0.47 4.31
C GLY A 22 -13.16 -1.78 3.98
N ALA A 23 -13.59 -2.91 4.56
CA ALA A 23 -13.05 -4.23 4.26
C ALA A 23 -13.32 -4.64 2.81
N LEU A 24 -14.53 -4.37 2.30
CA LEU A 24 -14.90 -4.68 0.93
C LEU A 24 -14.13 -3.82 -0.08
N ASP A 25 -13.94 -2.53 0.19
CA ASP A 25 -13.10 -1.64 -0.63
C ASP A 25 -11.66 -2.14 -0.69
N LEU A 26 -11.09 -2.58 0.45
CA LEU A 26 -9.76 -3.16 0.50
C LEU A 26 -9.65 -4.49 -0.25
N ALA A 27 -10.71 -5.30 -0.21
CA ALA A 27 -10.78 -6.59 -0.89
C ALA A 27 -10.93 -6.44 -2.40
N VAL A 28 -11.71 -5.46 -2.86
CA VAL A 28 -12.04 -5.28 -4.28
C VAL A 28 -11.00 -4.44 -5.02
N ARG A 29 -10.47 -3.39 -4.38
CA ARG A 29 -9.52 -2.46 -5.06
C ARG A 29 -8.07 -2.89 -4.96
N GLY A 30 -7.77 -3.91 -4.17
CA GLY A 30 -6.41 -4.37 -3.94
C GLY A 30 -5.52 -3.31 -3.28
N TYR A 31 -4.28 -3.70 -3.03
CA TYR A 31 -3.25 -2.79 -2.52
C TYR A 31 -1.88 -3.40 -2.80
N ALA A 32 -0.88 -2.53 -2.90
CA ALA A 32 0.51 -2.91 -3.05
C ALA A 32 1.30 -2.44 -1.82
N VAL A 33 2.15 -3.29 -1.27
CA VAL A 33 2.99 -2.99 -0.11
C VAL A 33 4.46 -3.22 -0.45
N VAL A 34 5.32 -2.31 -0.03
CA VAL A 34 6.77 -2.48 -0.06
C VAL A 34 7.27 -2.54 1.38
N HIS A 35 8.03 -3.59 1.69
CA HIS A 35 8.70 -3.80 2.96
C HIS A 35 10.21 -3.64 2.79
N ASP A 36 10.80 -2.71 3.52
CA ASP A 36 12.22 -2.37 3.51
C ASP A 36 12.81 -2.56 4.91
N PRO A 37 13.15 -3.80 5.30
CA PRO A 37 13.63 -4.11 6.65
C PRO A 37 15.00 -3.49 6.96
N LEU A 38 15.77 -3.16 5.92
CA LEU A 38 17.12 -2.62 6.04
C LEU A 38 17.16 -1.10 5.88
N ASN A 39 15.99 -0.46 5.69
CA ASN A 39 15.84 0.98 5.53
C ASN A 39 16.75 1.53 4.41
N LEU A 40 16.80 0.83 3.29
CA LEU A 40 17.63 1.15 2.13
C LEU A 40 16.97 2.15 1.18
N LEU A 41 15.67 2.38 1.29
CA LEU A 41 14.92 3.26 0.41
C LEU A 41 14.81 4.70 0.95
N VAL A 42 14.69 5.64 0.01
CA VAL A 42 14.28 7.04 0.24
C VAL A 42 12.83 7.24 -0.21
N GLY A 43 12.40 6.43 -1.17
CA GLY A 43 11.03 6.47 -1.68
C GLY A 43 10.64 5.18 -2.38
N ALA A 44 9.34 4.90 -2.33
CA ALA A 44 8.69 3.84 -3.09
C ALA A 44 7.54 4.47 -3.89
N GLU A 45 7.43 4.07 -5.15
CA GLU A 45 6.42 4.52 -6.10
C GLU A 45 5.84 3.31 -6.81
N ILE A 46 4.60 3.44 -7.28
CA ILE A 46 3.99 2.51 -8.23
C ILE A 46 4.04 3.21 -9.58
N GLU A 47 4.66 2.60 -10.57
CA GLU A 47 4.60 3.04 -11.95
C GLU A 47 3.45 2.30 -12.63
N ASP A 48 2.27 2.92 -12.67
CA ASP A 48 1.07 2.40 -13.31
C ASP A 48 0.59 3.37 -14.40
N MET A 49 0.04 2.84 -15.49
CA MET A 49 -0.46 3.65 -16.61
C MET A 49 0.57 4.65 -17.20
N GLY A 50 1.87 4.37 -17.05
CA GLY A 50 2.96 5.23 -17.53
C GLY A 50 3.30 6.40 -16.62
N GLU A 51 2.69 6.53 -15.44
CA GLU A 51 2.99 7.58 -14.47
C GLU A 51 3.50 7.00 -13.14
N PRO A 52 4.63 7.50 -12.61
CA PRO A 52 5.07 7.14 -11.26
C PRO A 52 4.19 7.85 -10.23
N ARG A 53 3.71 7.09 -9.25
CA ARG A 53 2.92 7.63 -8.14
C ARG A 53 3.46 7.16 -6.81
N ARG A 54 3.73 8.13 -5.95
CA ARG A 54 4.32 7.91 -4.64
C ARG A 54 3.43 7.04 -3.74
N MET A 55 4.04 6.00 -3.17
CA MET A 55 3.44 5.21 -2.11
C MET A 55 3.56 5.96 -0.78
N ARG A 56 2.59 5.73 0.13
CA ARG A 56 2.59 6.37 1.45
C ARG A 56 3.28 5.46 2.46
N GLU A 57 4.25 5.98 3.19
CA GLU A 57 4.82 5.30 4.35
C GLU A 57 3.80 5.27 5.48
N PHE A 58 3.51 4.08 6.02
CA PHE A 58 2.56 3.90 7.12
C PHE A 58 3.22 3.36 8.41
N ALA A 59 4.37 2.72 8.27
CA ALA A 59 5.27 2.36 9.35
C ALA A 59 6.70 2.46 8.82
N VAL A 60 7.70 2.57 9.71
CA VAL A 60 9.10 2.69 9.31
C VAL A 60 9.48 1.54 8.37
N GLY A 61 9.95 1.87 7.17
CA GLY A 61 10.32 0.89 6.15
C GLY A 61 9.12 0.13 5.55
N HIS A 62 7.90 0.65 5.68
CA HIS A 62 6.70 0.06 5.11
C HIS A 62 5.89 1.09 4.33
N TYR A 63 5.76 0.85 3.03
CA TYR A 63 5.06 1.71 2.10
C TYR A 63 3.83 1.01 1.56
N ALA A 64 2.71 1.72 1.45
CA ALA A 64 1.48 1.21 0.85
C ALA A 64 0.99 2.14 -0.25
N GLY A 65 0.47 1.55 -1.32
CA GLY A 65 -0.15 2.25 -2.42
C GLY A 65 -1.29 1.43 -3.00
N ARG A 66 -2.15 2.07 -3.79
CA ARG A 66 -3.24 1.40 -4.49
C ARG A 66 -3.05 1.53 -5.99
N PRO A 67 -2.70 0.47 -6.73
CA PRO A 67 -2.54 0.56 -8.17
C PRO A 67 -3.85 1.00 -8.85
N ARG A 68 -3.75 1.82 -9.90
CA ARG A 68 -4.90 2.19 -10.74
C ARG A 68 -5.03 1.30 -11.98
N GLY A 69 -3.91 0.74 -12.41
CA GLY A 69 -3.78 -0.23 -13.49
C GLY A 69 -2.61 -1.15 -13.17
N ASP A 70 -2.28 -2.03 -14.11
CA ASP A 70 -1.12 -2.89 -13.97
C ASP A 70 0.18 -2.08 -14.12
N GLY A 71 1.22 -2.52 -13.42
CA GLY A 71 2.45 -1.73 -13.31
C GLY A 71 3.58 -2.45 -12.60
N THR A 72 4.54 -1.68 -12.11
CA THR A 72 5.70 -2.20 -11.36
C THR A 72 6.00 -1.32 -10.15
N PHE A 73 6.77 -1.84 -9.19
CA PHE A 73 7.32 -1.02 -8.12
C PHE A 73 8.53 -0.27 -8.64
N ARG A 74 8.53 1.04 -8.49
CA ARG A 74 9.68 1.91 -8.75
C ARG A 74 10.24 2.36 -7.40
N LEU A 75 11.42 1.86 -7.06
CA LEU A 75 12.04 2.04 -5.74
C LEU A 75 13.27 2.91 -5.89
N THR A 76 13.39 3.94 -5.06
CA THR A 76 14.56 4.82 -5.01
C THR A 76 15.37 4.50 -3.76
N CYS A 77 16.55 3.92 -3.95
CA CYS A 77 17.50 3.60 -2.90
C CYS A 77 18.19 4.87 -2.37
N ARG A 78 18.70 4.81 -1.13
CA ARG A 78 19.52 5.86 -0.50
C ARG A 78 20.80 6.18 -1.25
N SER A 79 21.31 5.24 -2.06
CA SER A 79 22.43 5.46 -2.96
C SER A 79 22.09 6.36 -4.16
N GLY A 80 20.81 6.70 -4.38
CA GLY A 80 20.31 7.39 -5.56
C GLY A 80 19.93 6.46 -6.71
N LEU A 81 20.19 5.15 -6.57
CA LEU A 81 19.77 4.15 -7.55
C LEU A 81 18.24 4.03 -7.60
N VAL A 82 17.68 4.09 -8.79
CA VAL A 82 16.27 3.79 -9.06
C VAL A 82 16.17 2.42 -9.70
N ILE A 83 15.43 1.51 -9.07
CA ILE A 83 15.15 0.18 -9.60
C ILE A 83 13.66 0.02 -9.88
N GLN A 84 13.35 -0.74 -10.92
CA GLN A 84 12.01 -1.26 -11.16
C GLN A 84 11.99 -2.75 -10.80
N ARG A 85 11.07 -3.14 -9.94
CA ARG A 85 10.97 -4.49 -9.38
C ARG A 85 9.53 -4.92 -9.22
N GLY A 86 9.32 -6.23 -9.28
CA GLY A 86 8.01 -6.85 -9.13
C GLY A 86 7.03 -6.45 -10.22
N TYR A 87 5.84 -7.04 -10.14
CA TYR A 87 4.70 -6.69 -10.97
C TYR A 87 3.54 -6.39 -10.03
N VAL A 88 2.77 -5.36 -10.35
CA VAL A 88 1.60 -4.96 -9.57
C VAL A 88 0.38 -5.11 -10.47
N THR A 89 -0.59 -5.90 -10.05
CA THR A 89 -1.86 -6.06 -10.75
C THR A 89 -2.96 -5.27 -10.07
N ALA A 90 -3.74 -4.52 -10.84
CA ALA A 90 -4.87 -3.77 -10.30
C ALA A 90 -5.90 -4.71 -9.66
N GLY A 91 -6.38 -4.37 -8.46
CA GLY A 91 -7.34 -5.19 -7.72
C GLY A 91 -6.71 -6.35 -6.92
N MET A 92 -5.41 -6.64 -7.08
CA MET A 92 -4.72 -7.69 -6.32
C MET A 92 -3.96 -7.15 -5.11
N LYS A 93 -3.67 -8.05 -4.16
CA LYS A 93 -2.81 -7.76 -3.01
C LYS A 93 -1.40 -8.20 -3.35
N GLU A 94 -0.51 -7.23 -3.51
CA GLU A 94 0.88 -7.49 -3.89
C GLU A 94 1.81 -6.97 -2.81
N SER A 95 2.87 -7.74 -2.52
CA SER A 95 3.89 -7.34 -1.56
C SER A 95 5.28 -7.57 -2.12
N TYR A 96 6.14 -6.57 -2.02
CA TYR A 96 7.55 -6.67 -2.37
C TYR A 96 8.43 -6.44 -1.14
N THR A 97 9.43 -7.27 -0.94
CA THR A 97 10.43 -7.08 0.12
C THR A 97 11.76 -6.68 -0.51
N VAL A 98 12.30 -5.54 -0.07
CA VAL A 98 13.56 -4.99 -0.56
C VAL A 98 14.72 -5.81 0.01
N GLY A 99 15.50 -6.41 -0.88
CA GLY A 99 16.73 -7.09 -0.50
C GLY A 99 17.92 -6.14 -0.47
N ALA A 100 18.96 -6.49 0.28
CA ALA A 100 20.22 -5.74 0.22
C ALA A 100 20.85 -5.76 -1.18
N ASP A 101 20.60 -6.78 -2.00
CA ASP A 101 21.12 -6.87 -3.37
C ASP A 101 20.43 -5.90 -4.33
N ASP A 102 19.18 -5.54 -4.07
CA ASP A 102 18.41 -4.61 -4.90
C ASP A 102 19.05 -3.22 -4.97
N CYS A 103 19.60 -2.75 -3.85
CA CYS A 103 20.27 -1.45 -3.74
C CYS A 103 21.80 -1.53 -3.85
N ARG A 104 22.39 -2.72 -4.11
CA ARG A 104 23.85 -2.93 -4.15
C ARG A 104 24.48 -2.77 -5.54
N ARG A 105 23.72 -2.67 -6.63
CA ARG A 105 24.29 -2.53 -7.99
C ARG A 105 23.56 -1.50 -8.86
N ALA A 106 24.14 -0.30 -8.90
CA ALA A 106 24.36 0.44 -10.14
C ALA A 106 25.86 0.79 -10.19
N GLY A 107 26.64 -0.19 -10.61
CA GLY A 107 28.08 -0.13 -10.77
C GLY A 107 28.49 -1.24 -11.72
#